data_AF-A0A3C0N4N3-F1
#
_entry.id   AF-A0A3C0N4N3-F1
#
_cell.length_a   1.000
_cell.length_b   1.000
_cell.length_c   1.000
_cell.angle_alpha   90.00
_cell.angle_beta   90.00
_cell.angle_gamma   90.00
#
_symmetry.space_group_name_H-M   'P 1'
#
loop_
_entity.id
_entity.type
_entity.pdbx_description
1 polymer ?
#
loop_
_entity_poly.entity_id
_entity_poly.type
_entity_poly.pdbx_seq_one_letter_code
_entity_poly.pdbx_strand_id
1 'polypeptide(L)'
;MNLKSTKSNLFTLIKVVSLVFIASGIGLELVNTYALLTKSKIPSNLNLLFWLERFAIAAHLIEGVIAAAYAPSRKQTPITYGIYTFFVGTVGLLELFDK
;
A
#
# COMPACT_ATOMS: atom_id res chain seq x y z
N MET A 1 16.79 -11.87 -23.37
CA MET A 1 16.30 -10.98 -22.28
C MET A 1 16.56 -11.68 -20.94
N ASN A 2 17.21 -11.04 -19.97
CA ASN A 2 17.53 -11.68 -18.69
C ASN A 2 16.32 -11.63 -17.74
N LEU A 3 15.63 -12.75 -17.59
CA LEU A 3 14.41 -12.91 -16.79
C LEU A 3 14.53 -12.42 -15.33
N LYS A 4 15.72 -12.58 -14.72
CA LYS A 4 15.97 -12.14 -13.33
C LYS A 4 16.02 -10.61 -13.24
N SER A 5 16.66 -9.95 -14.21
CA SER A 5 16.71 -8.49 -14.28
C SER A 5 15.35 -7.86 -14.56
N THR A 6 14.53 -8.49 -15.42
CA THR A 6 13.19 -8.00 -15.73
C THR A 6 12.26 -8.07 -14.51
N LYS A 7 12.31 -9.15 -13.71
CA LYS A 7 11.55 -9.27 -12.46
C LYS A 7 11.95 -8.18 -11.44
N SER A 8 13.25 -7.94 -11.27
CA SER A 8 13.75 -6.93 -10.33
C SER A 8 13.31 -5.51 -10.71
N ASN A 9 13.38 -5.15 -11.99
CA ASN A 9 12.94 -3.83 -12.47
C ASN A 9 11.42 -3.64 -12.31
N LEU A 10 10.64 -4.69 -12.58
CA LEU A 10 9.19 -4.66 -12.41
C LEU A 10 8.81 -4.46 -10.93
N PHE A 11 9.47 -5.18 -10.01
CA PHE A 11 9.21 -5.01 -8.57
C PHE A 11 9.54 -3.59 -8.14
N THR A 12 10.69 -3.05 -8.52
CA THR A 12 11.06 -1.67 -8.21
C THR A 12 10.02 -0.67 -8.73
N LEU A 13 9.53 -0.84 -9.96
CA LEU A 13 8.48 0.01 -10.51
C LEU A 13 7.18 -0.08 -9.70
N ILE A 14 6.71 -1.31 -9.40
CA ILE A 14 5.49 -1.51 -8.61
C ILE A 14 5.62 -0.84 -7.24
N LYS A 15 6.77 -0.96 -6.57
CA LYS A 15 6.99 -0.35 -5.25
C LYS A 15 6.86 1.17 -5.29
N VAL A 16 7.46 1.81 -6.29
CA VAL A 16 7.39 3.28 -6.43
C VAL A 16 5.96 3.71 -6.74
N VAL A 17 5.30 3.04 -7.68
CA VAL A 17 3.92 3.35 -8.08
C VAL A 17 2.98 3.15 -6.88
N SER A 18 3.06 2.00 -6.22
CA SER A 18 2.28 1.67 -5.03
C SER A 18 2.43 2.70 -3.92
N LEU A 19 3.68 3.10 -3.61
CA LEU A 19 3.94 4.13 -2.60
C LEU A 19 3.20 5.43 -2.92
N VAL A 20 3.27 5.90 -4.16
CA VAL A 20 2.57 7.12 -4.59
C VAL A 20 1.05 6.94 -4.50
N PHE A 21 0.51 5.80 -4.93
CA PHE A 21 -0.94 5.54 -4.88
C PHE A 21 -1.47 5.47 -3.45
N ILE A 22 -0.81 4.75 -2.53
CA ILE A 22 -1.25 4.61 -1.14
C ILE A 22 -1.10 5.93 -0.39
N ALA A 23 0.01 6.66 -0.57
CA ALA A 23 0.16 7.99 0.02
C ALA A 23 -0.91 8.96 -0.48
N SER A 24 -1.22 8.94 -1.78
CA SER A 24 -2.26 9.78 -2.37
C SER A 24 -3.66 9.40 -1.88
N GLY A 25 -3.95 8.10 -1.72
CA GLY A 25 -5.20 7.61 -1.15
C GLY A 25 -5.39 8.12 0.29
N ILE A 26 -4.38 7.94 1.15
CA ILE A 26 -4.43 8.48 2.52
C ILE A 26 -4.70 9.99 2.53
N GLY A 27 -4.01 10.75 1.67
CA GLY A 27 -4.27 12.19 1.51
C GLY A 27 -5.70 12.50 1.07
N LEU A 28 -6.24 11.72 0.14
CA LEU A 28 -7.60 11.87 -0.37
C LEU A 28 -8.65 11.55 0.72
N GLU A 29 -8.46 10.49 1.51
CA GLU A 29 -9.34 10.17 2.64
C GLU A 29 -9.29 11.25 3.73
N LEU A 30 -8.11 11.83 3.98
CA LEU A 30 -7.97 12.97 4.91
C LEU A 30 -8.75 14.19 4.41
N VAL A 31 -8.68 14.51 3.11
CA VAL A 31 -9.47 15.60 2.51
C VAL A 31 -10.97 15.30 2.60
N ASN A 32 -11.39 14.06 2.36
CA ASN A 32 -12.79 13.65 2.52
C ASN A 32 -13.28 13.83 3.96
N THR A 33 -12.49 13.37 4.92
CA THR A 33 -12.79 13.51 6.35
C THR A 33 -12.89 14.99 6.73
N TYR A 34 -11.95 15.83 6.26
CA TYR A 34 -11.98 17.28 6.49
C TYR A 34 -13.23 17.94 5.89
N ALA A 35 -13.63 17.56 4.68
CA ALA A 35 -14.84 18.09 4.05
C ALA A 35 -16.11 17.72 4.83
N LEU A 36 -16.20 16.48 5.32
CA LEU A 36 -17.29 16.04 6.19
C LEU A 36 -17.36 16.84 7.49
N LEU A 37 -16.22 17.09 8.14
CA LEU A 37 -16.14 17.88 9.37
C LEU A 37 -16.53 19.35 9.16
N THR A 38 -16.21 19.92 8.01
CA THR A 38 -16.52 21.32 7.66
C THR A 38 -17.84 21.50 6.95
N LYS A 39 -18.61 20.41 6.72
CA LYS A 39 -19.84 20.40 5.92
C LYS A 39 -19.64 20.91 4.48
N SER A 40 -18.42 20.79 3.98
CA SER A 40 -18.08 21.11 2.59
C SER A 40 -18.61 20.01 1.66
N LYS A 41 -19.09 20.38 0.47
CA LYS A 41 -19.56 19.39 -0.51
C LYS A 41 -18.40 18.87 -1.33
N ILE A 42 -18.26 17.55 -1.41
CA ILE A 42 -17.37 16.90 -2.38
C ILE A 42 -18.18 16.47 -3.61
N PRO A 43 -17.67 16.68 -4.83
CA PRO A 43 -18.30 16.19 -6.05
C PRO A 43 -18.53 14.67 -6.04
N SER A 44 -19.76 14.23 -6.35
CA SER A 44 -20.16 12.81 -6.29
C SER A 44 -19.46 11.91 -7.31
N ASN A 45 -18.89 12.48 -8.38
CA ASN A 45 -18.04 11.75 -9.32
C ASN A 45 -16.75 11.21 -8.67
N LEU A 46 -16.34 11.73 -7.51
CA LEU A 46 -15.20 11.22 -6.75
C LEU A 46 -15.56 10.00 -5.88
N ASN A 47 -16.83 9.62 -5.75
CA ASN A 47 -17.25 8.47 -4.95
C ASN A 47 -16.58 7.16 -5.38
N LEU A 48 -16.44 6.95 -6.70
CA LEU A 48 -15.73 5.79 -7.23
C LEU A 48 -14.25 5.81 -6.82
N LEU A 49 -13.62 6.99 -6.83
CA LEU A 49 -12.23 7.15 -6.44
C LEU A 49 -12.05 6.85 -4.94
N PHE A 50 -12.92 7.36 -4.06
CA PHE A 50 -12.92 7.03 -2.64
C PHE A 50 -13.14 5.54 -2.38
N TRP A 51 -13.99 4.88 -3.17
CA TRP A 51 -14.19 3.45 -3.02
C TRP A 51 -12.93 2.65 -3.37
N LEU A 52 -12.28 2.99 -4.49
CA LEU A 52 -11.06 2.33 -4.94
C LEU A 52 -9.88 2.55 -3.99
N GLU A 53 -9.67 3.78 -3.52
CA GLU A 53 -8.57 4.09 -2.61
C GLU A 53 -8.75 3.44 -1.23
N ARG A 54 -9.98 3.42 -0.68
CA ARG A 54 -10.29 2.67 0.55
C ARG A 54 -10.04 1.18 0.42
N PHE A 55 -10.46 0.59 -0.71
CA PHE A 55 -10.20 -0.81 -0.99
C PHE A 55 -8.69 -1.09 -1.03
N ALA A 56 -7.93 -0.25 -1.74
CA ALA A 56 -6.47 -0.39 -1.82
C ALA A 56 -5.79 -0.25 -0.44
N ILE A 57 -6.13 0.77 0.33
CA ILE A 57 -5.58 0.99 1.68
C ILE A 57 -5.92 -0.20 2.60
N ALA A 58 -7.16 -0.69 2.57
CA ALA A 58 -7.57 -1.82 3.40
C ALA A 58 -6.83 -3.11 3.02
N ALA A 59 -6.69 -3.40 1.72
CA ALA A 59 -5.91 -4.54 1.26
C ALA A 59 -4.44 -4.45 1.71
N HIS A 60 -3.82 -3.28 1.51
CA HIS A 60 -2.45 -3.02 1.92
C HIS A 60 -2.25 -3.10 3.44
N LEU A 61 -3.25 -2.71 4.23
CA LEU A 61 -3.24 -2.87 5.68
C LEU A 61 -3.21 -4.35 6.07
N ILE A 62 -4.03 -5.18 5.44
CA ILE A 62 -4.03 -6.64 5.65
C ILE A 62 -2.65 -7.23 5.31
N GLU A 63 -2.09 -6.84 4.17
CA GLU A 63 -0.75 -7.29 3.76
C GLU A 63 0.34 -6.86 4.73
N GLY A 64 0.29 -5.61 5.21
CA GLY A 64 1.20 -5.09 6.23
C GLY A 64 1.12 -5.86 7.54
N VAL A 65 -0.10 -6.23 7.98
CA VAL A 65 -0.32 -7.06 9.18
C VAL A 65 0.25 -8.46 8.98
N ILE A 66 0.00 -9.11 7.83
CA ILE A 66 0.57 -10.41 7.50
C ILE A 66 2.11 -10.33 7.54
N ALA A 67 2.68 -9.32 6.88
CA ALA A 67 4.13 -9.10 6.88
C ALA A 67 4.70 -8.94 8.29
N ALA A 68 4.08 -8.11 9.12
CA ALA A 68 4.53 -7.91 10.50
C ALA A 68 4.47 -9.21 11.32
N ALA A 69 3.42 -10.01 11.14
CA ALA A 69 3.25 -11.29 11.83
C ALA A 69 4.33 -12.31 11.45
N TYR A 70 4.71 -12.39 10.18
CA TYR A 70 5.69 -13.36 9.68
C TYR A 70 7.13 -12.86 9.68
N ALA A 71 7.37 -11.56 9.85
CA ALA A 71 8.70 -10.96 9.87
C ALA A 71 9.71 -11.63 10.84
N PRO A 72 9.37 -11.98 12.09
CA PRO A 72 10.30 -12.67 12.99
C PRO A 72 10.80 -14.00 12.43
N SER A 73 9.94 -14.76 11.75
CA SER A 73 10.30 -16.04 11.14
C SER A 73 11.32 -15.90 10.00
N ARG A 74 11.48 -14.69 9.46
CA ARG A 74 12.40 -14.32 8.38
C ARG A 74 13.53 -13.40 8.84
N LYS A 75 13.78 -13.32 10.16
CA LYS A 75 14.81 -12.47 10.78
C LYS A 75 14.66 -10.97 10.42
N GLN A 76 13.43 -10.51 10.23
CA GLN A 76 13.09 -9.10 10.00
C GLN A 76 12.39 -8.50 11.23
N THR A 77 12.53 -7.19 11.41
CA THR A 77 11.82 -6.45 12.46
C THR A 77 10.33 -6.30 12.08
N PRO A 78 9.36 -6.76 12.92
CA PRO A 78 7.93 -6.76 12.61
C PRO A 78 7.38 -5.42 12.12
N ILE A 79 7.55 -4.37 12.93
CA ILE A 79 6.97 -3.06 12.67
C ILE A 79 7.54 -2.47 11.37
N THR A 80 8.87 -2.51 11.22
CA THR A 80 9.55 -1.98 10.03
C THR A 80 9.10 -2.69 8.76
N TYR A 81 9.04 -4.03 8.79
CA TYR A 81 8.68 -4.81 7.60
C TYR A 81 7.18 -4.74 7.29
N GLY A 82 6.33 -4.63 8.31
CA GLY A 82 4.90 -4.39 8.16
C GLY A 82 4.59 -3.03 7.52
N ILE A 83 5.22 -1.95 8.01
CA ILE A 83 5.07 -0.61 7.43
C ILE A 83 5.57 -0.59 5.98
N TYR A 84 6.73 -1.20 5.73
CA TYR A 84 7.25 -1.35 4.37
C TYR A 84 6.21 -2.02 3.46
N THR A 85 5.70 -3.18 3.88
CA THR A 85 4.72 -3.96 3.10
C THR A 85 3.40 -3.21 2.93
N PHE A 86 2.94 -2.45 3.92
CA PHE A 86 1.77 -1.59 3.78
C PHE A 86 1.91 -0.61 2.60
N PHE A 87 3.08 -0.02 2.39
CA PHE A 87 3.26 0.91 1.26
C PHE A 87 3.53 0.23 -0.08
N VAL A 88 4.18 -0.94 -0.07
CA VAL A 88 4.59 -1.62 -1.32
C VAL A 88 3.67 -2.77 -1.74
N GLY A 89 2.70 -3.11 -0.90
CA GLY A 89 1.70 -4.14 -1.11
C GLY A 89 2.28 -5.55 -1.22
N THR A 90 1.64 -6.38 -2.03
CA THR A 90 2.00 -7.79 -2.26
C THR A 90 3.49 -8.01 -2.57
N VAL A 91 4.18 -7.06 -3.21
CA VAL A 91 5.62 -7.18 -3.48
C VAL A 91 6.41 -7.32 -2.18
N GLY A 92 6.02 -6.62 -1.10
CA GLY A 92 6.66 -6.76 0.20
C GLY A 92 6.49 -8.16 0.81
N LEU A 93 5.33 -8.79 0.61
CA LEU A 93 5.08 -10.17 1.00
C LEU A 93 5.92 -11.15 0.17
N LEU A 94 5.98 -10.96 -1.16
CA LEU A 94 6.82 -11.80 -2.02
C LEU A 94 8.28 -11.71 -1.59
N GLU A 95 8.80 -10.52 -1.33
CA GLU A 95 10.17 -10.33 -0.83
C GLU A 95 10.40 -10.93 0.57
N LEU A 96 9.35 -11.06 1.40
CA LEU A 96 9.45 -11.67 2.73
C LEU A 96 9.63 -13.18 2.64
N PHE A 97 8.90 -13.82 1.72
CA PHE A 97 8.84 -15.27 1.56
C PHE A 97 9.81 -15.83 0.52
N ASP A 98 10.39 -14.99 -0.35
CA ASP A 98 11.50 -15.36 -1.25
C ASP A 98 12.86 -15.43 -0.50
N LYS A 99 12.90 -15.04 0.78
CA LYS A 99 14.05 -15.14 1.69
C LYS A 99 13.97 -16.37 2.61
#